data_AF-A0A418VHE9-F1
#
_entry.id   AF-A0A418VHE9-F1
#
_cell.length_a   1.000
_cell.length_b   1.000
_cell.length_c   1.000
_cell.angle_alpha   90.00
_cell.angle_beta   90.00
_cell.angle_gamma   90.00
#
_symmetry.space_group_name_H-M   'P 1'
#
loop_
_entity.id
_entity.type
_entity.pdbx_description
1 polymer ?
#
loop_
_entity_poly.entity_id
_entity_poly.type
_entity_poly.pdbx_seq_one_letter_code
_entity_poly.pdbx_strand_id
1 'polypeptide(L)' 'MAVTARMTPMDGESIITVVEIRERVATVLLPGGALEQWSVASLPEGILEGSRVRLTVTAGDLEVYLLPRKLPVA' A
#
# COMPACT_ATOMS: atom_id res chain seq x y z
N MET A 1 -16.66 -20.25 6.95
CA MET A 1 -15.59 -19.51 7.66
C MET A 1 -15.16 -18.38 6.75
N ALA A 2 -15.61 -17.15 7.04
CA ALA A 2 -15.14 -15.95 6.36
C ALA A 2 -14.04 -15.34 7.25
N VAL A 3 -12.81 -15.31 6.76
CA VAL A 3 -11.75 -14.54 7.41
C VAL A 3 -11.99 -13.08 7.02
N THR A 4 -12.90 -12.43 7.73
CA THR A 4 -13.01 -10.98 7.71
C THR A 4 -11.81 -10.46 8.48
N ALA A 5 -10.74 -10.09 7.78
CA ALA A 5 -9.74 -9.22 8.37
C ALA A 5 -10.50 -7.97 8.79
N ARG A 6 -10.78 -7.85 10.09
CA ARG A 6 -11.39 -6.66 10.68
C ARG A 6 -10.33 -5.58 10.63
N MET A 7 -10.12 -4.99 9.45
CA MET A 7 -9.47 -3.70 9.34
C MET A 7 -10.51 -2.70 9.84
N THR A 8 -10.64 -2.62 11.16
CA THR A 8 -11.40 -1.56 11.82
C THR A 8 -10.92 -0.25 11.19
N PRO A 9 -11.81 0.65 10.73
CA PRO A 9 -11.40 1.98 10.32
C PRO A 9 -10.97 2.72 11.59
N MET A 10 -9.78 2.40 12.08
CA MET A 10 -9.06 3.26 12.99
C MET A 10 -8.44 4.30 12.09
N ASP A 11 -8.85 5.55 12.26
CA ASP A 11 -8.08 6.68 11.74
C ASP A 11 -6.60 6.40 12.03
N GLY A 12 -5.77 6.42 10.99
CA GLY A 12 -4.48 5.77 11.10
C GLY A 12 -3.61 5.90 9.87
N GLU A 13 -2.32 5.97 10.14
CA GLU A 13 -1.28 5.91 9.11
C GLU A 13 -0.74 4.48 9.02
N SER A 14 -0.59 3.98 7.81
CA SER A 14 0.04 2.68 7.53
C SER A 14 0.95 2.78 6.33
N ILE A 15 2.04 2.02 6.33
CA ILE A 15 2.97 1.96 5.19
C ILE A 15 2.91 0.57 4.58
N ILE A 16 2.51 0.49 3.32
CA ILE A 16 2.55 -0.74 2.53
C ILE A 16 3.77 -0.73 1.61
N THR A 17 4.19 -1.91 1.17
CA THR A 17 5.29 -2.06 0.21
C THR A 17 4.78 -2.77 -1.04
N VAL A 18 5.03 -2.20 -2.21
CA VAL A 18 4.75 -2.86 -3.49
C VAL A 18 5.81 -3.92 -3.70
N VAL A 19 5.41 -5.20 -3.73
CA VAL A 19 6.32 -6.34 -3.87
C VAL A 19 6.53 -6.68 -5.34
N GLU A 20 5.45 -6.69 -6.12
CA GLU A 20 5.46 -7.11 -7.52
C GLU A 20 4.40 -6.33 -8.29
N ILE A 21 4.65 -6.03 -9.57
CA ILE A 21 3.64 -5.46 -10.47
C ILE A 21 3.55 -6.34 -11.73
N ARG A 22 2.37 -6.93 -11.94
CA ARG A 22 2.05 -7.70 -13.14
C ARG A 22 0.93 -7.04 -13.91
N GLU A 23 1.26 -6.57 -15.12
CA GLU A 23 0.33 -5.87 -16.02
C GLU A 23 -0.35 -4.66 -15.36
N ARG A 24 -1.53 -4.86 -14.75
CA ARG A 24 -2.34 -3.83 -14.07
C ARG A 24 -2.63 -4.15 -12.60
N VAL A 25 -2.00 -5.18 -12.06
CA VAL A 25 -2.19 -5.63 -10.68
C VAL A 25 -0.86 -5.53 -9.94
N ALA A 26 -0.88 -4.87 -8.78
CA ALA A 26 0.24 -4.77 -7.87
C ALA A 26 0.00 -5.69 -6.67
N THR A 27 0.97 -6.54 -6.37
CA THR A 27 1.01 -7.28 -5.11
C THR A 27 1.64 -6.37 -4.05
N VAL A 28 0.91 -6.09 -2.97
CA VAL A 28 1.36 -5.23 -1.87
C VAL A 28 1.51 -6.03 -0.58
N LEU A 29 2.55 -5.71 0.19
CA LEU A 29 2.79 -6.22 1.54
C LEU A 29 2.27 -5.20 2.56
N LEU A 30 1.29 -5.62 3.35
CA LEU A 30 0.73 -4.86 4.44
C LEU A 30 1.65 -4.87 5.68
N PRO A 31 1.52 -3.90 6.61
CA PRO A 31 2.30 -3.87 7.85
C PRO A 31 2.18 -5.13 8.71
N GLY A 32 1.06 -5.85 8.61
CA GLY A 32 0.82 -7.12 9.30
C GLY A 32 1.47 -8.35 8.64
N GLY A 33 2.24 -8.17 7.56
CA GLY A 33 2.86 -9.26 6.81
C GLY A 33 1.94 -9.95 5.80
N ALA A 34 0.68 -9.52 5.70
CA ALA A 34 -0.25 -10.03 4.70
C ALA A 34 0.08 -9.48 3.31
N LEU A 35 -0.09 -10.31 2.28
CA LEU A 35 0.01 -9.92 0.88
C LEU A 35 -1.39 -9.73 0.30
N GLU A 36 -1.60 -8.62 -0.40
CA GLU A 36 -2.84 -8.31 -1.09
C GLU A 36 -2.59 -7.92 -2.55
N GLN A 37 -3.59 -8.14 -3.41
CA GLN A 37 -3.54 -7.75 -4.81
C GLN A 37 -4.41 -6.52 -5.02
N TRP A 38 -3.78 -5.42 -5.43
CA TRP A 38 -4.41 -4.13 -5.63
C TRP A 38 -4.32 -3.74 -7.10
N SER A 39 -5.31 -3.00 -7.59
CA SER A 39 -5.21 -2.39 -8.92
C SER A 39 -4.11 -1.34 -8.93
N VAL A 40 -3.26 -1.32 -9.95
CA VAL A 40 -2.25 -0.27 -10.13
C VAL A 40 -2.92 1.11 -10.23
N ALA A 41 -4.15 1.18 -10.77
CA ALA A 41 -4.92 2.42 -10.84
C ALA A 41 -5.38 2.95 -9.46
N SER A 42 -5.38 2.11 -8.43
CA SER A 42 -5.68 2.50 -7.05
C SER A 42 -4.45 2.95 -6.27
N LEU A 43 -3.27 2.85 -6.88
CA LEU A 43 -2.00 3.26 -6.30
C LEU A 43 -1.52 4.57 -6.95
N PRO A 44 -0.60 5.30 -6.28
CA PRO A 44 -0.06 6.53 -6.83
C PRO A 44 0.66 6.28 -8.15
N GLU A 45 0.70 7.29 -9.01
CA GLU A 45 1.50 7.24 -10.21
C GLU A 45 2.99 7.08 -9.88
N GLY A 46 3.73 6.41 -10.76
CA GLY A 46 5.17 6.20 -10.61
C GLY A 46 5.57 5.13 -9.59
N ILE A 47 4.63 4.31 -9.11
CA ILE A 47 4.99 3.12 -8.33
C ILE A 47 5.86 2.15 -9.16
N LEU A 48 6.81 1.54 -8.47
CA LEU A 48 7.66 0.46 -8.96
C LEU A 48 7.71 -0.64 -7.91
N GLU A 49 8.20 -1.82 -8.30
CA GLU A 49 8.52 -2.88 -7.34
C GLU A 49 9.54 -2.38 -6.29
N GLY A 50 9.26 -2.71 -5.03
CA GLY A 50 9.96 -2.19 -3.85
C GLY A 50 9.56 -0.77 -3.43
N SER A 51 8.58 -0.14 -4.08
CA SER A 51 8.07 1.17 -3.66
C SER A 51 7.32 1.07 -2.35
N ARG A 52 7.41 2.13 -1.53
CA ARG A 52 6.68 2.23 -0.27
C ARG A 52 5.60 3.26 -0.40
N VAL A 53 4.39 2.92 0.00
CA VAL A 53 3.21 3.77 -0.12
C VAL A 53 2.64 3.99 1.27
N ARG A 54 2.42 5.25 1.63
CA ARG A 54 1.73 5.65 2.85
C ARG A 54 0.24 5.70 2.57
N LEU A 55 -0.52 4.99 3.39
CA LEU A 55 -1.96 5.04 3.47
C LEU A 55 -2.32 5.88 4.70
N THR A 56 -3.24 6.81 4.54
CA THR A 56 -3.82 7.56 5.66
C THR A 56 -5.33 7.46 5.54
N VAL A 57 -5.96 6.82 6.52
CA VAL A 57 -7.42 6.76 6.60
C VAL A 57 -7.87 7.82 7.59
N THR A 58 -8.78 8.70 7.19
CA THR A 58 -9.35 9.74 8.05
C THR A 58 -10.85 9.84 7.81
N ALA A 59 -11.66 9.59 8.83
CA ALA A 59 -13.12 9.65 8.75
C ALA A 59 -13.74 8.78 7.63
N GLY A 60 -13.05 7.70 7.23
CA GLY A 60 -13.48 6.81 6.14
C GLY A 60 -12.92 7.17 4.76
N ASP A 61 -12.25 8.32 4.62
CA ASP A 61 -11.53 8.69 3.41
C ASP A 61 -10.14 8.07 3.42
N LEU A 62 -9.71 7.52 2.28
CA LEU A 62 -8.38 6.95 2.10
C LEU A 62 -7.53 7.89 1.24
N GLU A 63 -6.48 8.42 1.84
CA GLU A 63 -5.41 9.12 1.13
C GLU A 63 -4.20 8.20 0.93
N VAL A 64 -3.59 8.30 -0.25
CA VAL A 64 -2.50 7.41 -0.67
C VAL A 64 -1.34 8.25 -1.21
N TYR A 65 -0.16 8.10 -0.63
CA TYR A 65 1.03 8.87 -1.00
C TYR A 65 2.23 7.95 -1.28
N LEU A 66 2.89 8.15 -2.43
CA LEU A 66 4.16 7.49 -2.73
C LEU A 66 5.27 8.09 -1.89
N LEU A 67 5.93 7.27 -1.07
CA LEU A 67 7.06 7.74 -0.28
C LEU A 67 8.30 7.85 -1.15
N PRO A 68 9.14 8.89 -0.94
CA PRO A 68 10.38 9.04 -1.68
C PRO A 68 11.26 7.82 -1.43
N ARG A 69 11.79 7.25 -2.52
CA ARG A 69 12.82 6.21 -2.44
C ARG A 69 14.01 6.87 -1.75
N LYS A 70 14.42 6.39 -0.58
CA LYS A 70 15.71 6.78 -0.01
C LYS A 70 16.76 6.33 -1.01
N LEU A 71 17.25 7.26 -1.84
CA LEU A 71 18.45 7.05 -2.61
C LEU A 71 19.56 6.79 -1.59
N PRO A 72 20.38 5.74 -1.75
CA PRO A 72 21.59 5.64 -0.96
C PRO A 72 22.37 6.93 -1.19
N VAL A 73 22.61 7.67 -0.10
CA VAL A 73 23.56 8.79 -0.12
C VAL A 73 24.89 8.16 -0.51
N ALA A 74 25.38 8.51 -1.69
CA ALA A 74 26.69 8.09 -2.20
C ALA A 74 27.83 8.67 -1.36
#